data_AF-A0A452C870-F1
#
_entry.id   AF-A0A452C870-F1
#
_cell.length_a   1.000
_cell.length_b   1.000
_cell.length_c   1.000
_cell.angle_alpha   90.00
_cell.angle_beta   90.00
_cell.angle_gamma   90.00
#
_symmetry.space_group_name_H-M   'P 1'
#
loop_
_entity.id
_entity.type
_entity.pdbx_description
1 polymer ?
#
loop_
_entity_poly.entity_id
_entity_poly.type
_entity_poly.pdbx_seq_one_letter_code
_entity_poly.pdbx_strand_id
1 'polypeptide(L)'
;MSENVVCTGAVNSLKEVWEKRIKKYNEDLKREKEFQLKLVGIWEERVSLTKLREKVTREDGRVILKIEKEEWKTLPSSLVKLNQLQEWQLHRTGLVKIPEFIGRFQNLIVLDLSRNTISDIPRGIGLLTRLQELILSYNNIKTVPKELSNCASLEKLELAVNRDIRDLPQELSNLLKLTHLDLSMNRFTTIPPAVLNMPALEWLDMGSNRLEQLPDTIERFVNFRDNPLKLEVTLPPCESIDEEEERELFGLQFMHTYIQESRRAGNQVNCSTTLPNSVNADG
;
A
#
# COMPACT_ATOMS: atom_id res chain seq x y z
N MET A 1 84.83 -28.87 -1.35
CA MET A 1 83.47 -28.40 -1.00
C MET A 1 83.49 -26.88 -1.04
N SER A 2 82.88 -26.26 -2.05
CA SER A 2 82.29 -24.91 -2.00
C SER A 2 82.22 -24.32 -3.42
N GLU A 3 81.06 -24.40 -4.07
CA GLU A 3 80.65 -23.46 -5.12
C GLU A 3 79.14 -23.60 -5.31
N ASN A 4 78.39 -22.79 -4.54
CA ASN A 4 76.97 -22.54 -4.75
C ASN A 4 76.66 -21.18 -4.12
N VAL A 5 77.31 -20.15 -4.64
CA VAL A 5 77.00 -18.76 -4.32
C VAL A 5 76.88 -18.04 -5.66
N VAL A 6 75.87 -17.17 -5.76
CA VAL A 6 75.51 -16.35 -6.93
C VAL A 6 74.51 -17.00 -7.89
N CYS A 7 73.23 -16.92 -7.52
CA CYS A 7 72.12 -16.62 -8.45
C CYS A 7 70.76 -16.32 -7.73
N THR A 8 70.75 -16.12 -6.41
CA THR A 8 69.51 -15.88 -5.65
C THR A 8 68.87 -14.51 -5.96
N GLY A 9 69.68 -13.48 -6.21
CA GLY A 9 69.20 -12.13 -6.54
C GLY A 9 68.45 -12.07 -7.88
N ALA A 10 68.99 -12.68 -8.93
CA ALA A 10 68.35 -12.69 -10.25
C ALA A 10 67.04 -13.51 -10.27
N VAL A 11 67.01 -14.64 -9.56
CA VAL A 11 65.81 -15.49 -9.44
C VAL A 11 64.71 -14.78 -8.66
N ASN A 12 65.04 -14.06 -7.58
CA ASN A 12 64.06 -13.26 -6.83
C ASN A 12 63.50 -12.10 -7.66
N SER A 13 64.33 -11.38 -8.41
CA SER A 13 63.86 -10.34 -9.33
C SER A 13 62.96 -10.89 -10.44
N LEU A 14 63.29 -12.07 -11.00
CA LEU A 14 62.44 -12.72 -11.99
C LEU A 14 61.09 -13.12 -11.38
N LYS A 15 61.09 -13.67 -10.17
CA LYS A 15 59.89 -14.03 -9.41
C LYS A 15 58.99 -12.82 -9.17
N GLU A 16 59.53 -11.68 -8.74
CA GLU A 16 58.76 -10.45 -8.56
C GLU A 16 58.14 -9.93 -9.87
N VAL A 17 58.86 -10.02 -10.98
CA VAL A 17 58.34 -9.65 -12.31
C VAL A 17 57.18 -10.57 -12.71
N TRP A 18 57.34 -11.89 -12.50
CA TRP A 18 56.29 -12.87 -12.75
C TRP A 18 55.07 -12.65 -11.85
N GLU A 19 55.25 -12.38 -10.56
CA GLU A 19 54.16 -12.08 -9.62
C GLU A 19 53.40 -10.80 -10.01
N LYS A 20 54.12 -9.72 -10.39
CA LYS A 20 53.48 -8.50 -10.92
C LYS A 20 52.69 -8.77 -12.20
N ARG A 21 53.21 -9.63 -13.09
CA ARG A 21 52.54 -9.98 -14.34
C ARG A 21 51.28 -10.82 -14.10
N ILE A 22 51.33 -11.79 -13.19
CA ILE A 22 50.17 -12.59 -12.76
C ILE A 22 49.12 -11.67 -12.12
N LYS A 23 49.54 -10.76 -11.22
CA LYS A 23 48.62 -9.80 -10.59
C LYS A 23 47.91 -8.93 -11.63
N LYS A 24 48.66 -8.34 -12.56
CA LYS A 24 48.10 -7.54 -13.65
C LYS A 24 47.12 -8.34 -14.51
N TYR A 25 47.48 -9.57 -14.89
CA TYR A 25 46.61 -10.45 -15.65
C TYR A 25 45.30 -10.76 -14.92
N ASN A 26 45.36 -11.03 -13.61
CA ASN A 26 44.17 -11.27 -12.79
C ASN A 26 43.29 -10.01 -12.68
N GLU A 27 43.89 -8.82 -12.57
CA GLU A 27 43.17 -7.54 -12.56
C GLU A 27 42.50 -7.23 -13.91
N ASP A 28 43.18 -7.52 -15.02
CA ASP A 28 42.63 -7.38 -16.38
C ASP A 28 41.46 -8.36 -16.59
N LEU A 29 41.62 -9.63 -16.19
CA LEU A 29 40.56 -10.64 -16.27
C LEU A 29 39.34 -10.26 -15.41
N LYS A 30 39.56 -9.69 -14.22
CA LYS A 30 38.49 -9.19 -13.37
C LYS A 30 37.73 -8.03 -14.04
N ARG A 31 38.45 -7.06 -14.61
CA ARG A 31 37.85 -5.94 -15.36
C ARG A 31 37.04 -6.41 -16.56
N GLU A 32 37.54 -7.41 -17.30
CA GLU A 32 36.82 -8.00 -18.43
C GLU A 32 35.52 -8.68 -17.97
N LYS A 33 35.56 -9.50 -16.91
CA LYS A 33 34.35 -10.11 -16.34
C LYS A 33 33.32 -9.08 -15.88
N GLU A 34 33.78 -8.02 -15.20
CA GLU A 34 32.92 -6.91 -14.78
C GLU A 34 32.31 -6.18 -15.98
N PHE A 35 33.09 -5.97 -17.05
CA PHE A 35 32.61 -5.36 -18.28
C PHE A 35 31.56 -6.24 -18.99
N GLN A 36 31.79 -7.54 -19.10
CA GLN A 36 30.84 -8.48 -19.68
C GLN A 36 29.54 -8.55 -18.89
N LEU A 37 29.62 -8.62 -17.54
CA LEU A 37 28.43 -8.56 -16.68
C LEU A 37 27.63 -7.26 -16.88
N LYS A 38 28.34 -6.13 -17.03
CA LYS A 38 27.70 -4.85 -17.32
C LYS A 38 26.99 -4.85 -18.68
N LEU A 39 27.59 -5.45 -19.70
CA LEU A 39 26.96 -5.60 -21.02
C LEU A 39 25.70 -6.46 -20.94
N VAL A 40 25.76 -7.61 -20.25
CA VAL A 40 24.60 -8.50 -20.06
C VAL A 40 23.45 -7.75 -19.39
N GLY A 41 23.71 -7.01 -18.31
CA GLY A 41 22.67 -6.21 -17.64
C GLY A 41 22.05 -5.15 -18.55
N ILE A 42 22.84 -4.48 -19.39
CA ILE A 42 22.32 -3.52 -20.38
C ILE A 42 21.41 -4.20 -21.40
N TRP A 43 21.78 -5.41 -21.86
CA TRP A 43 20.98 -6.19 -22.78
C TRP A 43 19.66 -6.64 -22.14
N GLU A 44 19.68 -7.13 -20.91
CA GLU A 44 18.48 -7.52 -20.15
C GLU A 44 17.53 -6.34 -19.94
N GLU A 45 18.05 -5.15 -19.61
CA GLU A 45 17.25 -3.94 -19.48
C GLU A 45 16.59 -3.54 -20.81
N ARG A 46 17.31 -3.69 -21.93
CA ARG A 46 16.79 -3.40 -23.28
C ARG A 46 15.68 -4.38 -23.67
N VAL A 47 15.88 -5.67 -23.46
CA VAL A 47 14.87 -6.70 -23.74
C VAL A 47 13.61 -6.46 -22.89
N SER A 48 13.80 -6.20 -21.59
CA SER A 48 12.69 -5.90 -20.68
C SER A 48 11.93 -4.64 -21.10
N LEU A 49 12.63 -3.60 -21.54
CA LEU A 49 12.00 -2.38 -22.03
C LEU A 49 11.21 -2.61 -23.31
N THR A 50 11.70 -3.44 -24.23
CA THR A 50 10.96 -3.79 -25.46
C THR A 50 9.66 -4.52 -25.11
N LYS A 51 9.74 -5.55 -24.25
CA LYS A 51 8.54 -6.25 -23.74
C LYS A 51 7.55 -5.30 -23.07
N LEU A 52 8.05 -4.37 -22.25
CA LEU A 52 7.23 -3.35 -21.60
C LEU A 52 6.48 -2.48 -22.61
N ARG A 53 7.16 -2.02 -23.66
CA ARG A 53 6.56 -1.16 -24.68
C ARG A 53 5.42 -1.83 -25.43
N GLU A 54 5.50 -3.14 -25.65
CA GLU A 54 4.43 -3.94 -26.26
C GLU A 54 3.18 -4.03 -25.37
N LYS A 55 3.32 -3.81 -24.05
CA LYS A 55 2.22 -3.79 -23.08
C LYS A 55 1.62 -2.41 -22.85
N VAL A 56 2.16 -1.38 -23.49
CA VAL A 56 1.63 -0.02 -23.39
C VAL A 56 0.56 0.19 -24.45
N THR A 57 -0.66 0.47 -24.01
CA THR A 57 -1.79 0.83 -24.86
C THR A 57 -2.17 2.30 -24.68
N ARG A 58 -2.98 2.82 -25.59
CA ARG A 58 -3.59 4.14 -25.47
C ARG A 58 -5.10 3.97 -25.54
N GLU A 59 -5.78 4.30 -24.46
CA GLU A 59 -7.24 4.19 -24.31
C GLU A 59 -7.74 5.52 -23.74
N ASP A 60 -8.78 6.09 -24.34
CA ASP A 60 -9.42 7.35 -23.93
C ASP A 60 -8.44 8.52 -23.69
N GLY A 61 -7.40 8.61 -24.52
CA GLY A 61 -6.35 9.64 -24.42
C GLY A 61 -5.34 9.41 -23.30
N ARG A 62 -5.48 8.33 -22.51
CA ARG A 62 -4.52 7.92 -21.49
C ARG A 62 -3.48 6.96 -22.04
N VAL A 63 -2.26 7.03 -21.50
CA VAL A 63 -1.20 6.04 -21.77
C VAL A 63 -1.21 4.99 -20.66
N ILE A 64 -1.63 3.78 -20.99
CA ILE A 64 -1.90 2.71 -20.04
C ILE A 64 -0.85 1.62 -20.17
N LEU A 65 -0.29 1.16 -19.05
CA LEU A 65 0.50 -0.06 -18.98
C LEU A 65 -0.40 -1.16 -18.44
N LYS A 66 -0.70 -2.14 -19.30
CA LYS A 66 -1.58 -3.26 -18.95
C LYS A 66 -0.81 -4.57 -18.96
N ILE A 67 -0.75 -5.25 -17.81
CA ILE A 67 -0.06 -6.52 -17.66
C ILE A 67 -1.04 -7.54 -17.09
N GLU A 68 -1.41 -8.51 -17.91
CA GLU A 68 -2.30 -9.62 -17.54
C GLU A 68 -1.59 -10.96 -17.78
N LYS A 69 -1.84 -11.95 -16.90
CA LYS A 69 -1.41 -13.35 -17.04
C LYS A 69 0.13 -13.58 -17.13
N GLU A 70 0.80 -13.36 -15.98
CA GLU A 70 2.17 -13.79 -15.55
C GLU A 70 3.43 -13.07 -16.09
N GLU A 71 4.43 -12.94 -15.18
CA GLU A 71 5.92 -13.10 -15.32
C GLU A 71 6.74 -12.14 -14.43
N TRP A 72 6.24 -10.96 -14.05
CA TRP A 72 7.01 -10.01 -13.22
C TRP A 72 6.61 -9.98 -11.75
N LYS A 73 7.27 -10.84 -10.98
CA LYS A 73 7.32 -10.70 -9.51
C LYS A 73 7.98 -9.39 -9.06
N THR A 74 8.79 -8.78 -9.94
CA THR A 74 9.44 -7.49 -9.71
C THR A 74 9.54 -6.73 -11.03
N LEU A 75 9.12 -5.46 -11.04
CA LEU A 75 9.19 -4.61 -12.22
C LEU A 75 10.64 -4.14 -12.48
N PRO A 76 11.12 -4.16 -13.74
CA PRO A 76 12.49 -3.77 -14.09
C PRO A 76 12.71 -2.26 -13.98
N SER A 77 13.93 -1.84 -13.64
CA SER A 77 14.38 -0.43 -13.58
C SER A 77 14.14 0.34 -14.89
N SER A 78 14.22 -0.35 -16.03
CA SER A 78 14.02 0.24 -17.34
C SER A 78 12.63 0.82 -17.55
N LEU A 79 11.63 0.41 -16.74
CA LEU A 79 10.27 0.97 -16.73
C LEU A 79 10.26 2.49 -16.52
N VAL A 80 11.25 3.05 -15.80
CA VAL A 80 11.40 4.50 -15.59
C VAL A 80 11.49 5.28 -16.91
N LYS A 81 11.92 4.64 -18.01
CA LYS A 81 11.96 5.24 -19.35
C LYS A 81 10.58 5.47 -19.96
N LEU A 82 9.51 4.96 -19.34
CA LEU A 82 8.12 5.12 -19.75
C LEU A 82 7.37 6.10 -18.82
N ASN A 83 8.01 7.19 -18.42
CA ASN A 83 7.47 8.17 -17.46
C ASN A 83 6.25 8.96 -17.95
N GLN A 84 5.87 8.80 -19.22
CA GLN A 84 4.63 9.32 -19.80
C GLN A 84 3.39 8.51 -19.40
N LEU A 85 3.55 7.36 -18.75
CA LEU A 85 2.43 6.52 -18.32
C LEU A 85 1.51 7.28 -17.36
N GLN A 86 0.21 7.15 -17.61
CA GLN A 86 -0.85 7.76 -16.83
C GLN A 86 -1.65 6.72 -16.05
N GLU A 87 -1.61 5.46 -16.48
CA GLU A 87 -2.37 4.41 -15.83
C GLU A 87 -1.59 3.10 -15.82
N TRP A 88 -1.58 2.44 -14.66
CA TRP A 88 -0.97 1.14 -14.45
C TRP A 88 -2.07 0.16 -14.06
N GLN A 89 -2.31 -0.83 -14.92
CA GLN A 89 -3.24 -1.94 -14.68
C GLN A 89 -2.45 -3.25 -14.58
N LEU A 90 -2.00 -3.57 -13.38
CA LEU A 90 -1.16 -4.75 -13.09
C LEU A 90 -1.89 -5.67 -12.10
N HIS A 91 -3.11 -6.07 -12.48
CA HIS A 91 -3.95 -6.95 -11.68
C HIS A 91 -3.49 -8.43 -11.80
N ARG A 92 -3.38 -9.15 -10.68
CA ARG A 92 -3.03 -10.60 -10.68
C ARG A 92 -1.70 -10.92 -11.38
N THR A 93 -0.65 -10.14 -11.14
CA THR A 93 0.67 -10.36 -11.75
C THR A 93 1.66 -11.06 -10.81
N GLY A 94 1.29 -11.31 -9.55
CA GLY A 94 2.18 -11.90 -8.54
C GLY A 94 3.29 -10.95 -8.07
N LEU A 95 3.06 -9.64 -8.18
CA LEU A 95 4.02 -8.61 -7.81
C LEU A 95 4.26 -8.61 -6.29
N VAL A 96 5.52 -8.67 -5.87
CA VAL A 96 5.90 -8.76 -4.45
C VAL A 96 6.12 -7.38 -3.82
N LYS A 97 6.48 -6.38 -4.62
CA LYS A 97 6.75 -5.02 -4.13
C LYS A 97 6.45 -3.98 -5.19
N ILE A 98 6.04 -2.80 -4.74
CA ILE A 98 6.02 -1.60 -5.55
C ILE A 98 7.47 -1.07 -5.64
N PRO A 99 8.01 -0.79 -6.84
CA PRO A 99 9.37 -0.28 -6.96
C PRO A 99 9.53 1.13 -6.35
N GLU A 100 10.66 1.40 -5.70
CA GLU A 100 10.97 2.73 -5.13
C GLU A 100 10.96 3.86 -6.17
N PHE A 101 11.24 3.53 -7.44
CA PHE A 101 11.20 4.49 -8.54
C PHE A 101 9.78 4.86 -8.97
N ILE A 102 8.72 4.34 -8.33
CA ILE A 102 7.33 4.69 -8.64
C ILE A 102 7.11 6.21 -8.64
N GLY A 103 7.78 6.94 -7.75
CA GLY A 103 7.70 8.41 -7.70
C GLY A 103 8.23 9.15 -8.94
N ARG A 104 8.81 8.44 -9.93
CA ARG A 104 9.20 9.00 -11.23
C ARG A 104 8.02 9.12 -12.21
N PHE A 105 6.90 8.46 -11.96
CA PHE A 105 5.71 8.49 -12.81
C PHE A 105 4.78 9.65 -12.40
N GLN A 106 5.26 10.88 -12.49
CA GLN A 106 4.53 12.09 -12.04
C GLN A 106 3.22 12.36 -12.82
N ASN A 107 3.04 11.69 -13.96
CA ASN A 107 1.82 11.77 -14.77
C ASN A 107 0.78 10.69 -14.42
N LEU A 108 1.08 9.81 -13.46
CA LEU A 108 0.19 8.71 -13.09
C LEU A 108 -1.09 9.26 -12.43
N ILE A 109 -2.22 8.81 -12.94
CA ILE A 109 -3.59 9.16 -12.53
C ILE A 109 -4.21 7.96 -11.83
N VAL A 110 -4.02 6.76 -12.38
CA VAL A 110 -4.58 5.52 -11.84
C VAL A 110 -3.47 4.50 -11.62
N LEU A 111 -3.41 3.93 -10.42
CA LEU A 111 -2.49 2.85 -10.07
C LEU A 111 -3.29 1.67 -9.50
N ASP A 112 -3.58 0.70 -10.36
CA ASP A 112 -4.18 -0.57 -9.97
C ASP A 112 -3.13 -1.67 -9.88
N LEU A 113 -2.85 -2.06 -8.64
CA LEU A 113 -1.96 -3.17 -8.29
C LEU A 113 -2.72 -4.23 -7.46
N SER A 114 -4.04 -4.30 -7.62
CA SER A 114 -4.89 -5.21 -6.86
C SER A 114 -4.59 -6.69 -7.16
N ARG A 115 -4.89 -7.56 -6.18
CA ARG A 115 -4.66 -9.01 -6.24
C ARG A 115 -3.21 -9.40 -6.55
N ASN A 116 -2.27 -8.81 -5.83
CA ASN A 116 -0.85 -9.17 -5.87
C ASN A 116 -0.39 -9.70 -4.49
N THR A 117 0.91 -9.74 -4.23
CA THR A 117 1.48 -10.18 -2.94
C THR A 117 2.29 -9.06 -2.27
N ILE A 118 1.94 -7.81 -2.57
CA ILE A 118 2.66 -6.61 -2.10
C ILE A 118 2.58 -6.51 -0.59
N SER A 119 3.73 -6.36 0.08
CA SER A 119 3.81 -6.23 1.55
C SER A 119 3.86 -4.78 2.04
N ASP A 120 4.41 -3.88 1.22
CA ASP A 120 4.74 -2.52 1.64
C ASP A 120 4.51 -1.51 0.51
N ILE A 121 4.08 -0.31 0.89
CA ILE A 121 3.97 0.84 -0.02
C ILE A 121 5.21 1.72 0.21
N PRO A 122 6.03 2.00 -0.82
CA PRO A 122 7.24 2.79 -0.69
C PRO A 122 6.89 4.26 -0.43
N ARG A 123 7.77 4.97 0.29
CA ARG A 123 7.61 6.41 0.56
C ARG A 123 7.52 7.24 -0.71
N GLY A 124 8.13 6.75 -1.80
CA GLY A 124 8.07 7.36 -3.13
C GLY A 124 6.65 7.51 -3.69
N ILE A 125 5.64 6.82 -3.13
CA ILE A 125 4.23 7.00 -3.53
C ILE A 125 3.77 8.46 -3.37
N GLY A 126 4.27 9.16 -2.35
CA GLY A 126 3.90 10.55 -2.08
C GLY A 126 4.36 11.56 -3.12
N LEU A 127 5.17 11.14 -4.10
CA LEU A 127 5.57 11.99 -5.22
C LEU A 127 4.53 12.01 -6.35
N LEU A 128 3.52 11.15 -6.29
CA LEU A 128 2.47 11.04 -7.30
C LEU A 128 1.33 12.03 -7.05
N THR A 129 1.62 13.33 -7.17
CA THR A 129 0.66 14.40 -6.83
C THR A 129 -0.58 14.45 -7.73
N ARG A 130 -0.53 13.80 -8.91
CA ARG A 130 -1.64 13.68 -9.87
C ARG A 130 -2.45 12.39 -9.75
N LEU A 131 -2.04 11.48 -8.85
CA LEU A 131 -2.73 10.21 -8.65
C LEU A 131 -4.13 10.49 -8.08
N GLN A 132 -5.16 9.99 -8.76
CA GLN A 132 -6.56 10.09 -8.38
C GLN A 132 -7.06 8.77 -7.79
N GLU A 133 -6.61 7.64 -8.32
CA GLU A 133 -7.06 6.32 -7.87
C GLU A 133 -5.87 5.43 -7.52
N LEU A 134 -5.87 4.92 -6.28
CA LEU A 134 -4.91 3.92 -5.81
C LEU A 134 -5.65 2.66 -5.36
N ILE A 135 -5.50 1.59 -6.12
CA ILE A 135 -6.18 0.32 -5.89
C ILE A 135 -5.14 -0.73 -5.48
N LEU A 136 -5.16 -1.08 -4.20
CA LEU A 136 -4.23 -2.01 -3.57
C LEU A 136 -4.96 -3.16 -2.85
N SER A 137 -6.25 -3.34 -3.14
CA SER A 137 -7.07 -4.42 -2.61
C SER A 137 -6.49 -5.80 -2.91
N TYR A 138 -6.70 -6.76 -2.00
CA TYR A 138 -6.17 -8.13 -2.09
C TYR A 138 -4.64 -8.19 -2.21
N ASN A 139 -3.93 -7.58 -1.27
CA ASN A 139 -2.48 -7.69 -1.11
C ASN A 139 -2.13 -8.16 0.32
N ASN A 140 -0.87 -8.02 0.75
CA ASN A 140 -0.40 -8.36 2.10
C ASN A 140 0.15 -7.10 2.81
N ILE A 141 -0.43 -5.93 2.54
CA ILE A 141 0.06 -4.65 3.04
C ILE A 141 -0.13 -4.61 4.56
N LYS A 142 0.94 -4.26 5.28
CA LYS A 142 0.91 -4.17 6.75
C LYS A 142 0.71 -2.75 7.25
N THR A 143 1.32 -1.78 6.56
CA THR A 143 1.32 -0.38 6.96
C THR A 143 1.16 0.51 5.74
N VAL A 144 0.51 1.65 5.96
CA VAL A 144 0.39 2.73 4.98
C VAL A 144 1.39 3.83 5.35
N PRO A 145 2.27 4.29 4.45
CA PRO A 145 3.23 5.34 4.73
C PRO A 145 2.52 6.68 4.83
N LYS A 146 2.97 7.54 5.77
CA LYS A 146 2.43 8.90 5.92
C LYS A 146 2.60 9.74 4.65
N GLU A 147 3.62 9.44 3.84
CA GLU A 147 3.90 10.11 2.58
C GLU A 147 2.76 9.97 1.56
N LEU A 148 1.86 8.98 1.71
CA LEU A 148 0.66 8.87 0.89
C LEU A 148 -0.23 10.12 1.00
N SER A 149 -0.19 10.83 2.13
CA SER A 149 -0.89 12.11 2.33
C SER A 149 -0.48 13.21 1.34
N ASN A 150 0.67 13.08 0.68
CA ASN A 150 1.14 14.04 -0.32
C ASN A 150 0.49 13.85 -1.70
N CYS A 151 -0.27 12.77 -1.91
CA CYS A 151 -1.05 12.55 -3.14
C CYS A 151 -2.28 13.47 -3.16
N ALA A 152 -2.06 14.78 -3.37
CA ALA A 152 -3.07 15.83 -3.22
C ALA A 152 -4.29 15.70 -4.16
N SER A 153 -4.17 14.90 -5.23
CA SER A 153 -5.28 14.63 -6.16
C SER A 153 -6.03 13.33 -5.87
N LEU A 154 -5.68 12.60 -4.81
CA LEU A 154 -6.25 11.27 -4.55
C LEU A 154 -7.71 11.39 -4.15
N GLU A 155 -8.57 10.72 -4.92
CA GLU A 155 -10.03 10.70 -4.79
C GLU A 155 -10.53 9.34 -4.29
N LYS A 156 -9.83 8.27 -4.70
CA LYS A 156 -10.18 6.89 -4.36
C LYS A 156 -8.98 6.11 -3.84
N LEU A 157 -9.14 5.49 -2.67
CA LEU A 157 -8.15 4.61 -2.06
C LEU A 157 -8.80 3.29 -1.66
N GLU A 158 -8.40 2.20 -2.29
CA GLU A 158 -8.84 0.86 -1.91
C GLU A 158 -7.71 0.03 -1.30
N LEU A 159 -7.91 -0.39 -0.06
CA LEU A 159 -6.99 -1.21 0.73
C LEU A 159 -7.69 -2.45 1.30
N ALA A 160 -8.80 -2.86 0.69
CA ALA A 160 -9.57 -4.02 1.12
C ALA A 160 -8.74 -5.30 1.12
N VAL A 161 -9.03 -6.23 2.03
CA VAL A 161 -8.47 -7.59 2.03
C VAL A 161 -6.93 -7.63 2.10
N ASN A 162 -6.31 -6.69 2.83
CA ASN A 162 -4.87 -6.70 3.13
C ASN A 162 -4.51 -7.46 4.42
N ARG A 163 -5.54 -7.88 5.19
CA ARG A 163 -5.50 -8.80 6.34
C ARG A 163 -4.70 -8.38 7.57
N ASP A 164 -3.73 -7.47 7.44
CA ASP A 164 -2.81 -7.10 8.53
C ASP A 164 -2.80 -5.61 8.86
N ILE A 165 -3.48 -4.76 8.09
CA ILE A 165 -3.60 -3.33 8.39
C ILE A 165 -4.42 -3.15 9.67
N ARG A 166 -3.85 -2.42 10.63
CA ARG A 166 -4.47 -2.16 11.94
C ARG A 166 -4.75 -0.68 12.21
N ASP A 167 -4.05 0.21 11.53
CA ASP A 167 -4.16 1.65 11.71
C ASP A 167 -3.72 2.39 10.43
N LEU A 168 -4.02 3.68 10.36
CA LEU A 168 -3.59 4.60 9.31
C LEU A 168 -2.82 5.79 9.91
N PRO A 169 -1.79 6.32 9.24
CA PRO A 169 -1.09 7.49 9.72
C PRO A 169 -2.03 8.70 9.79
N GLN A 170 -1.92 9.49 10.87
CA GLN A 170 -2.79 10.65 11.09
C GLN A 170 -2.73 11.64 9.92
N GLU A 171 -1.58 11.76 9.27
CA GLU A 171 -1.36 12.64 8.12
C GLU A 171 -2.29 12.35 6.94
N LEU A 172 -2.92 11.16 6.83
CA LEU A 172 -3.88 10.90 5.76
C LEU A 172 -5.11 11.81 5.82
N SER A 173 -5.41 12.46 6.95
CA SER A 173 -6.47 13.48 7.00
C SER A 173 -6.18 14.68 6.09
N ASN A 174 -4.93 14.84 5.62
CA ASN A 174 -4.55 15.88 4.65
C ASN A 174 -4.98 15.56 3.21
N LEU A 175 -5.55 14.38 2.95
CA LEU A 175 -6.09 14.03 1.64
C LEU A 175 -7.44 14.74 1.41
N LEU A 176 -7.37 16.00 1.00
CA LEU A 176 -8.53 16.91 0.91
C LEU A 176 -9.55 16.51 -0.17
N LYS A 177 -9.20 15.63 -1.10
CA LYS A 177 -10.07 15.19 -2.20
C LYS A 177 -10.53 13.75 -2.08
N LEU A 178 -10.09 13.01 -1.05
CA LEU A 178 -10.43 11.61 -0.92
C LEU A 178 -11.91 11.48 -0.56
N THR A 179 -12.70 10.95 -1.49
CA THR A 179 -14.14 10.75 -1.35
C THR A 179 -14.49 9.29 -1.10
N HIS A 180 -13.66 8.35 -1.55
CA HIS A 180 -13.91 6.91 -1.42
C HIS A 180 -12.73 6.20 -0.73
N LEU A 181 -13.01 5.53 0.38
CA LEU A 181 -12.04 4.77 1.15
C LEU A 181 -12.56 3.37 1.51
N ASP A 182 -11.91 2.33 0.97
CA ASP A 182 -12.20 0.94 1.33
C ASP A 182 -11.08 0.36 2.22
N LEU A 183 -11.44 0.02 3.45
CA LEU A 183 -10.59 -0.63 4.46
C LEU A 183 -11.19 -1.97 4.93
N SER A 184 -12.16 -2.51 4.19
CA SER A 184 -12.84 -3.76 4.53
C SER A 184 -11.87 -4.95 4.61
N MET A 185 -12.23 -5.97 5.39
CA MET A 185 -11.46 -7.21 5.55
C MET A 185 -10.00 -6.98 6.00
N ASN A 186 -9.81 -6.14 7.01
CA ASN A 186 -8.52 -5.86 7.67
C ASN A 186 -8.57 -6.22 9.17
N ARG A 187 -7.75 -5.58 10.01
CA ARG A 187 -7.67 -5.83 11.46
C ARG A 187 -7.78 -4.55 12.29
N PHE A 188 -8.53 -3.56 11.82
CA PHE A 188 -8.81 -2.35 12.59
C PHE A 188 -9.61 -2.71 13.84
N THR A 189 -9.14 -2.30 15.02
CA THR A 189 -9.86 -2.45 16.31
C THR A 189 -10.62 -1.20 16.69
N THR A 190 -10.21 -0.05 16.14
CA THR A 190 -10.86 1.25 16.27
C THR A 190 -10.80 1.96 14.93
N ILE A 191 -11.62 3.01 14.78
CA ILE A 191 -11.58 3.85 13.58
C ILE A 191 -10.43 4.84 13.72
N PRO A 192 -9.45 4.86 12.79
CA PRO A 192 -8.31 5.76 12.89
C PRO A 192 -8.75 7.23 12.95
N PRO A 193 -8.12 8.08 13.79
CA PRO A 193 -8.41 9.51 13.84
C PRO A 193 -8.25 10.21 12.48
N ALA A 194 -7.39 9.69 11.61
CA ALA A 194 -7.23 10.19 10.25
C ALA A 194 -8.56 10.16 9.49
N VAL A 195 -9.29 9.04 9.55
CA VAL A 195 -10.56 8.81 8.83
C VAL A 195 -11.66 9.74 9.32
N LEU A 196 -11.73 9.96 10.65
CA LEU A 196 -12.70 10.87 11.25
C LEU A 196 -12.50 12.34 10.83
N ASN A 197 -11.25 12.71 10.50
CA ASN A 197 -10.87 14.08 10.15
C ASN A 197 -10.70 14.31 8.64
N MET A 198 -11.04 13.35 7.77
CA MET A 198 -10.98 13.53 6.32
C MET A 198 -12.15 14.40 5.84
N PRO A 199 -11.92 15.61 5.30
CA PRO A 199 -12.99 16.57 5.06
C PRO A 199 -13.94 16.17 3.91
N ALA A 200 -13.44 15.50 2.87
CA ALA A 200 -14.20 15.18 1.66
C ALA A 200 -14.70 13.72 1.59
N LEU A 201 -14.44 12.89 2.60
CA LEU A 201 -14.74 11.45 2.53
C LEU A 201 -16.26 11.19 2.54
N GLU A 202 -16.82 10.69 1.44
CA GLU A 202 -18.26 10.47 1.29
C GLU A 202 -18.63 9.01 1.59
N TRP A 203 -17.78 8.08 1.17
CA TRP A 203 -18.00 6.65 1.25
C TRP A 203 -16.84 5.97 2.01
N LEU A 204 -17.19 5.24 3.07
CA LEU A 204 -16.25 4.48 3.90
C LEU A 204 -16.73 3.04 4.10
N ASP A 205 -15.91 2.08 3.73
CA ASP A 205 -16.13 0.67 4.10
C ASP A 205 -15.05 0.20 5.07
N MET A 206 -15.46 -0.23 6.26
CA MET A 206 -14.61 -0.96 7.21
C MET A 206 -15.29 -2.26 7.68
N GLY A 207 -16.12 -2.88 6.85
CA GLY A 207 -16.73 -4.17 7.10
C GLY A 207 -15.68 -5.28 7.31
N SER A 208 -16.04 -6.35 8.01
CA SER A 208 -15.16 -7.48 8.32
C SER A 208 -13.83 -7.07 8.97
N ASN A 209 -13.90 -6.19 9.97
CA ASN A 209 -12.76 -5.77 10.79
C ASN A 209 -12.90 -6.30 12.23
N ARG A 210 -12.22 -5.68 13.20
CA ARG A 210 -12.29 -6.02 14.63
C ARG A 210 -12.78 -4.83 15.47
N LEU A 211 -13.58 -3.95 14.87
CA LEU A 211 -14.10 -2.77 15.55
C LEU A 211 -15.00 -3.22 16.71
N GLU A 212 -14.67 -2.77 17.92
CA GLU A 212 -15.48 -3.07 19.12
C GLU A 212 -16.49 -1.96 19.44
N GLN A 213 -16.18 -0.74 19.03
CA GLN A 213 -16.95 0.47 19.31
C GLN A 213 -16.90 1.41 18.12
N LEU A 214 -17.96 2.20 17.96
CA LEU A 214 -18.06 3.24 16.96
C LEU A 214 -18.14 4.60 17.67
N PRO A 215 -17.49 5.65 17.15
CA PRO A 215 -17.64 7.00 17.68
C PRO A 215 -19.02 7.55 17.32
N ASP A 216 -19.62 8.31 18.25
CA ASP A 216 -20.98 8.84 18.12
C ASP A 216 -21.15 9.92 17.03
N THR A 217 -20.03 10.34 16.41
CA THR A 217 -19.92 11.46 15.46
C THR A 217 -19.87 11.05 14.00
N ILE A 218 -19.99 9.76 13.66
CA ILE A 218 -19.98 9.31 12.27
C ILE A 218 -21.36 9.49 11.64
N GLU A 219 -21.48 10.47 10.75
CA GLU A 219 -22.73 10.82 10.03
C GLU A 219 -22.59 10.67 8.50
N ARG A 220 -21.80 9.68 8.04
CA ARG A 220 -21.48 9.47 6.62
C ARG A 220 -22.04 8.17 6.08
N PHE A 221 -21.94 7.93 4.76
CA PHE A 221 -22.25 6.61 4.22
C PHE A 221 -21.14 5.65 4.63
N VAL A 222 -21.49 4.74 5.54
CA VAL A 222 -20.51 3.88 6.20
C VAL A 222 -20.98 2.44 6.31
N ASN A 223 -20.12 1.51 5.91
CA ASN A 223 -20.32 0.08 6.07
C ASN A 223 -19.39 -0.49 7.14
N PHE A 224 -19.94 -0.99 8.25
CA PHE A 224 -19.19 -1.62 9.35
C PHE A 224 -19.67 -3.04 9.68
N ARG A 225 -20.28 -3.75 8.73
CA ARG A 225 -20.76 -5.12 8.96
C ARG A 225 -19.66 -6.07 9.40
N ASP A 226 -20.06 -7.21 9.98
CA ASP A 226 -19.16 -8.30 10.38
C ASP A 226 -18.01 -7.85 11.31
N ASN A 227 -18.28 -6.83 12.13
CA ASN A 227 -17.42 -6.39 13.22
C ASN A 227 -17.96 -6.89 14.56
N PRO A 228 -17.08 -7.20 15.55
CA PRO A 228 -17.46 -7.61 16.90
C PRO A 228 -17.93 -6.41 17.75
N LEU A 229 -18.94 -5.69 17.25
CA LEU A 229 -19.51 -4.53 17.92
C LEU A 229 -20.22 -4.94 19.21
N LYS A 230 -20.02 -4.18 20.29
CA LYS A 230 -20.47 -4.57 21.65
C LYS A 230 -21.97 -4.47 21.89
N LEU A 231 -22.69 -3.65 21.13
CA LEU A 231 -24.13 -3.49 21.30
C LEU A 231 -24.86 -4.54 20.44
N GLU A 232 -25.71 -5.33 21.07
CA GLU A 232 -26.67 -6.16 20.33
C GLU A 232 -27.76 -5.26 19.76
N VAL A 233 -27.89 -5.23 18.43
CA VAL A 233 -28.92 -4.47 17.73
C VAL A 233 -29.83 -5.44 17.00
N THR A 234 -31.11 -5.42 17.34
CA THR A 234 -32.13 -6.21 16.66
C THR A 234 -32.75 -5.36 15.55
N LEU A 235 -32.68 -5.85 14.30
CA LEU A 235 -33.32 -5.18 13.18
C LEU A 235 -34.76 -5.67 12.97
N PRO A 236 -35.65 -4.83 12.42
CA PRO A 236 -36.96 -5.28 11.98
C PRO A 236 -36.82 -6.39 10.92
N PRO A 237 -37.75 -7.36 10.86
CA PRO A 237 -37.78 -8.34 9.78
C PRO A 237 -37.95 -7.62 8.42
N CYS A 238 -37.08 -7.96 7.46
CA CYS A 238 -37.11 -7.40 6.11
C CYS A 238 -38.05 -8.23 5.21
N GLU A 239 -38.85 -7.56 4.38
CA GLU A 239 -39.86 -8.18 3.50
C GLU A 239 -39.47 -8.12 2.00
N SER A 240 -38.24 -7.73 1.65
CA SER A 240 -37.84 -7.54 0.25
C SER A 240 -37.35 -8.83 -0.42
N ILE A 241 -37.42 -8.88 -1.75
CA ILE A 241 -37.23 -10.12 -2.55
C ILE A 241 -35.88 -10.11 -3.29
N ASP A 242 -35.17 -8.98 -3.34
CA ASP A 242 -33.91 -8.81 -4.07
C ASP A 242 -32.70 -8.73 -3.12
N GLU A 243 -31.87 -9.78 -3.12
CA GLU A 243 -30.81 -10.00 -2.11
C GLU A 243 -29.72 -8.89 -2.04
N GLU A 244 -29.46 -8.17 -3.14
CA GLU A 244 -28.33 -7.23 -3.21
C GLU A 244 -28.72 -5.83 -2.71
N GLU A 245 -29.88 -5.30 -3.13
CA GLU A 245 -30.47 -4.07 -2.59
C GLU A 245 -30.90 -4.26 -1.13
N GLU A 246 -31.42 -5.44 -0.78
CA GLU A 246 -31.78 -5.80 0.59
C GLU A 246 -30.54 -5.82 1.50
N ARG A 247 -29.42 -6.36 1.00
CA ARG A 247 -28.15 -6.32 1.73
C ARG A 247 -27.79 -4.87 2.00
N GLU A 248 -27.64 -3.99 1.02
CA GLU A 248 -27.23 -2.59 1.25
C GLU A 248 -28.16 -1.85 2.21
N LEU A 249 -29.47 -1.95 2.01
CA LEU A 249 -30.49 -1.31 2.86
C LEU A 249 -30.42 -1.81 4.32
N PHE A 250 -30.21 -3.12 4.52
CA PHE A 250 -30.06 -3.72 5.84
C PHE A 250 -28.83 -3.18 6.58
N GLY A 251 -27.71 -2.98 5.90
CA GLY A 251 -26.51 -2.42 6.54
C GLY A 251 -26.68 -0.96 6.94
N LEU A 252 -27.35 -0.16 6.12
CA LEU A 252 -27.66 1.23 6.46
C LEU A 252 -28.60 1.31 7.66
N GLN A 253 -29.63 0.47 7.68
CA GLN A 253 -30.59 0.41 8.79
C GLN A 253 -29.95 -0.14 10.07
N PHE A 254 -29.07 -1.14 9.95
CA PHE A 254 -28.22 -1.63 11.05
C PHE A 254 -27.39 -0.50 11.63
N MET A 255 -26.67 0.21 10.78
CA MET A 255 -25.76 1.28 11.16
C MET A 255 -26.49 2.43 11.87
N HIS A 256 -27.61 2.87 11.32
CA HIS A 256 -28.44 3.89 11.93
C HIS A 256 -28.96 3.46 13.31
N THR A 257 -29.45 2.22 13.43
CA THR A 257 -29.97 1.70 14.69
C THR A 257 -28.87 1.53 15.74
N TYR A 258 -27.69 1.03 15.34
CA TYR A 258 -26.54 0.90 16.23
C TYR A 258 -26.09 2.25 16.80
N ILE A 259 -26.01 3.29 15.96
CA ILE A 259 -25.64 4.64 16.41
C ILE A 259 -26.67 5.18 17.41
N GLN A 260 -27.97 4.95 17.17
CA GLN A 260 -29.02 5.37 18.11
C GLN A 260 -28.91 4.66 19.46
N GLU A 261 -28.73 3.34 19.47
CA GLU A 261 -28.58 2.57 20.71
C GLU A 261 -27.29 2.92 21.47
N SER A 262 -26.19 3.20 20.77
CA SER A 262 -24.94 3.71 21.37
C SER A 262 -25.17 5.00 22.15
N ARG A 263 -25.85 5.97 21.54
CA ARG A 263 -26.20 7.26 22.17
C ARG A 263 -27.12 7.07 23.38
N ARG A 264 -28.06 6.14 23.34
CA ARG A 264 -28.95 5.81 24.47
C ARG A 264 -28.19 5.19 25.64
N ALA A 265 -27.33 4.21 25.37
CA ALA A 265 -26.50 3.58 26.38
C ALA A 265 -25.54 4.59 27.06
N GLY A 266 -24.90 5.48 26.28
CA GLY A 266 -24.05 6.54 26.81
C GLY A 266 -24.80 7.55 27.71
N ASN A 267 -26.02 7.92 27.33
CA ASN A 267 -26.86 8.82 28.14
C ASN A 267 -27.35 8.19 29.45
N GLN A 268 -27.62 6.88 29.48
CA GLN A 268 -28.00 6.18 30.72
C GLN A 268 -26.86 6.11 31.76
N VAL A 269 -25.61 5.99 31.30
CA VAL A 269 -24.42 6.01 32.17
C VAL A 269 -24.16 7.41 32.76
N ASN A 270 -24.47 8.47 32.02
CA ASN A 270 -24.33 9.86 32.50
C ASN A 270 -25.46 10.29 33.46
N CYS A 271 -26.69 9.81 33.28
CA CYS A 271 -27.79 10.10 34.21
C CYS A 271 -27.64 9.38 35.57
N SER A 272 -26.89 8.29 35.65
CA SER A 272 -26.68 7.54 36.89
C SER A 272 -25.52 8.08 37.76
N THR A 273 -24.73 9.03 37.24
CA THR A 273 -23.60 9.67 37.94
C THR A 273 -23.90 11.08 38.48
N THR A 274 -25.12 11.59 38.30
CA THR A 274 -25.55 12.91 38.80
C THR A 274 -26.73 12.80 39.78
N LEU A 275 -26.46 12.25 40.98
CA LEU A 275 -27.27 12.52 42.17
C LEU A 275 -26.39 13.28 43.17
N PRO A 276 -26.63 14.59 43.42
CA PRO A 276 -25.99 15.27 44.53
C PRO A 276 -26.61 14.73 45.82
N ASN A 277 -25.78 14.23 46.74
CA ASN A 277 -26.17 14.00 48.12
C ASN A 277 -26.60 15.33 48.75
N SER A 278 -27.91 15.60 48.75
CA SER A 278 -28.50 16.64 49.58
C SER A 278 -29.08 16.00 50.85
N VAL A 279 -28.38 16.27 51.96
CA VAL A 279 -28.92 16.62 53.30
C VAL A 279 -29.85 15.61 53.98
N ASN A 280 -29.41 15.13 55.15
CA ASN A 280 -30.10 15.43 56.41
C ASN A 280 -29.14 15.22 57.60
N ALA A 281 -28.67 16.36 58.12
CA ALA A 281 -28.35 16.51 59.53
C ALA A 281 -29.66 16.84 60.27
N ASP A 282 -29.71 16.38 61.52
CA ASP A 282 -30.61 16.74 62.63
C ASP A 282 -31.55 15.63 63.12
N GLY A 283 -31.37 15.29 64.41
CA GLY A 283 -32.16 14.36 65.21
C GLY A 283 -31.33 13.69 66.29
#